data_AF-A0A3B3XEG8-F1
#
_entry.id   AF-A0A3B3XEG8-F1
#
_cell.length_a   1.000
_cell.length_b   1.000
_cell.length_c   1.000
_cell.angle_alpha   90.00
_cell.angle_beta   90.00
_cell.angle_gamma   90.00
#
_symmetry.space_group_name_H-M   'P 1'
#
loop_
_entity.id
_entity.type
_entity.pdbx_description
1 polymer ?
#
loop_
_entity_poly.entity_id
_entity_poly.type
_entity_poly.pdbx_seq_one_letter_code
_entity_poly.pdbx_strand_id
1 'polypeptide(L)'
;MINNVLNTDGFYFCTDFDLTHTLQRLANTSPDFQEMSLLERADQRFVWNGNLLRELAGQPELHRFALPVIHGFIVMKPCRINGKIFEWILISRRSCFRAGVRYYVRGIDSEGHAANFVETEQIVLYEGAKASFVQTRGSMPFYWSQRPNLKYKPKPVISKTMNHMDGFQRHFDSQLLIYGKQTVLNLVNQKGSEKPLEEEFAKMSSAIAFHEMSPSTDCQISRFPSCRGPSPHMMFFSLSSCWISWVIHTLSLGKSQICFFSQ
;
A
#
# COMPACT_ATOMS: atom_id res chain seq x y z
N MET A 1 -13.48 1.27 -25.47
CA MET A 1 -12.49 1.00 -24.40
C MET A 1 -12.53 2.07 -23.32
N ILE A 2 -12.37 3.36 -23.65
CA ILE A 2 -12.38 4.47 -22.66
C ILE A 2 -13.69 4.51 -21.85
N ASN A 3 -14.85 4.43 -22.50
CA ASN A 3 -16.15 4.45 -21.80
C ASN A 3 -16.28 3.33 -20.75
N ASN A 4 -15.71 2.14 -21.00
CA ASN A 4 -15.75 1.04 -20.03
C ASN A 4 -14.90 1.35 -18.79
N VAL A 5 -13.78 2.05 -18.99
CA VAL A 5 -12.92 2.48 -17.87
C VAL A 5 -13.61 3.57 -17.06
N LEU A 6 -14.25 4.54 -17.72
CA LEU A 6 -14.98 5.62 -17.04
C LEU A 6 -16.23 5.12 -16.30
N ASN A 7 -16.84 4.03 -16.78
CA ASN A 7 -17.95 3.35 -16.10
C ASN A 7 -17.49 2.41 -14.98
N THR A 8 -16.19 2.31 -14.72
CA THR A 8 -15.68 1.54 -13.59
C THR A 8 -15.83 2.36 -12.32
N ASP A 9 -16.43 1.77 -11.29
CA ASP A 9 -16.58 2.42 -9.99
C ASP A 9 -15.23 2.64 -9.29
N GLY A 10 -15.22 3.53 -8.30
CA GLY A 10 -14.06 3.73 -7.42
C GLY A 10 -13.18 4.92 -7.80
N PHE A 11 -13.66 5.84 -8.62
CA PHE A 11 -13.02 7.14 -8.82
C PHE A 11 -13.55 8.17 -7.83
N TYR A 12 -12.65 8.88 -7.16
CA TYR A 12 -13.00 9.92 -6.19
C TYR A 12 -12.13 11.15 -6.42
N PHE A 13 -12.71 12.32 -6.20
CA PHE A 13 -12.02 13.59 -6.21
C PHE A 13 -12.62 14.50 -5.15
N CYS A 14 -11.89 15.56 -4.81
CA CYS A 14 -12.32 16.57 -3.86
C CYS A 14 -11.81 17.93 -4.34
N THR A 15 -12.54 19.00 -4.03
CA THR A 15 -12.23 20.35 -4.50
C THR A 15 -11.39 21.16 -3.52
N ASP A 16 -11.43 20.76 -2.25
CA ASP A 16 -10.87 21.48 -1.10
C ASP A 16 -9.89 20.63 -0.28
N PHE A 17 -9.93 19.31 -0.42
CA PHE A 17 -9.04 18.40 0.29
C PHE A 17 -8.18 17.57 -0.68
N ASP A 18 -6.91 17.36 -0.31
CA ASP A 18 -6.01 16.50 -1.09
C ASP A 18 -6.20 15.03 -0.71
N LEU A 19 -6.95 14.32 -1.55
CA LEU A 19 -7.18 12.88 -1.41
C LEU A 19 -5.96 12.03 -1.77
N THR A 20 -4.90 12.58 -2.37
CA THR A 20 -3.71 11.82 -2.80
C THR A 20 -2.73 11.60 -1.64
N HIS A 21 -2.72 12.50 -0.67
CA HIS A 21 -1.89 12.42 0.53
C HIS A 21 -2.65 11.83 1.72
N THR A 22 -1.90 11.31 2.70
CA THR A 22 -2.45 10.91 3.99
C THR A 22 -2.52 12.11 4.92
N LEU A 23 -3.43 12.09 5.90
CA LEU A 23 -3.44 13.10 6.96
C LEU A 23 -2.12 13.15 7.72
N GLN A 24 -1.47 11.99 7.93
CA GLN A 24 -0.16 11.94 8.57
C GLN A 24 0.90 12.70 7.77
N ARG A 25 0.87 12.63 6.43
CA ARG A 25 1.82 13.38 5.59
C ARG A 25 1.47 14.86 5.58
N LEU A 26 0.21 15.21 5.35
CA LEU A 26 -0.26 16.60 5.34
C LEU A 26 0.01 17.33 6.66
N ALA A 27 0.00 16.61 7.79
CA ALA A 27 0.36 17.17 9.08
C ALA A 27 1.84 17.52 9.24
N ASN A 28 2.73 16.91 8.42
CA ASN A 28 4.18 17.09 8.47
C ASN A 28 4.72 18.01 7.35
N THR A 29 3.86 18.58 6.50
CA THR A 29 4.26 19.49 5.43
C THR A 29 4.30 20.95 5.90
N SER A 30 5.07 21.80 5.21
CA SER A 30 5.09 23.23 5.48
C SER A 30 3.73 23.89 5.18
N PRO A 31 3.43 25.06 5.79
CA PRO A 31 2.26 25.87 5.42
C PRO A 31 2.24 26.20 3.93
N ASP A 32 3.38 26.57 3.34
CA ASP A 32 3.52 26.88 1.90
C ASP A 32 3.03 25.72 1.02
N PHE A 33 3.32 24.47 1.41
CA PHE A 33 2.84 23.29 0.69
C PHE A 33 1.30 23.15 0.75
N GLN A 34 0.68 23.60 1.83
CA GLN A 34 -0.78 23.57 1.99
C GLN A 34 -1.47 24.68 1.18
N GLU A 35 -0.75 25.75 0.84
CA GLU A 35 -1.24 26.84 -0.01
C GLU A 35 -1.13 26.54 -1.52
N MET A 36 -0.26 25.60 -1.90
CA MET A 36 -0.15 25.12 -3.29
C MET A 36 -1.49 24.55 -3.79
N SER A 37 -1.70 24.62 -5.11
CA SER A 37 -2.89 24.04 -5.71
C SER A 37 -2.94 22.52 -5.51
N LEU A 38 -4.15 21.94 -5.54
CA LEU A 38 -4.33 20.49 -5.42
C LEU A 38 -3.52 19.73 -6.47
N LEU A 39 -3.37 20.28 -7.68
CA LEU A 39 -2.60 19.67 -8.75
C LEU A 39 -1.10 19.63 -8.43
N GLU A 40 -0.53 20.76 -8.02
CA GLU A 40 0.91 20.89 -7.82
C GLU A 40 1.40 20.05 -6.65
N ARG A 41 0.59 19.97 -5.59
CA ARG A 41 0.95 19.22 -4.40
C ARG A 41 0.60 17.74 -4.48
N ALA A 42 -0.13 17.29 -5.49
CA ALA A 42 -0.64 15.92 -5.55
C ALA A 42 0.47 14.85 -5.64
N ASP A 43 0.29 13.75 -4.89
CA ASP A 43 1.14 12.57 -4.98
C ASP A 43 0.85 11.82 -6.28
N GLN A 44 1.76 11.94 -7.25
CA GLN A 44 1.63 11.37 -8.59
C GLN A 44 1.42 9.85 -8.60
N ARG A 45 1.79 9.14 -7.52
CA ARG A 45 1.49 7.71 -7.37
C ARG A 45 -0.01 7.47 -7.40
N PHE A 46 -0.82 8.39 -6.86
CA PHE A 46 -2.26 8.21 -6.70
C PHE A 46 -3.11 9.07 -7.66
N VAL A 47 -2.49 9.87 -8.53
CA VAL A 47 -3.20 10.68 -9.55
C VAL A 47 -3.52 9.84 -10.79
N TRP A 48 -4.72 9.28 -10.84
CA TRP A 48 -5.15 8.41 -11.94
C TRP A 48 -5.24 9.15 -13.28
N ASN A 49 -5.77 10.37 -13.28
CA ASN A 49 -5.91 11.21 -14.47
C ASN A 49 -4.65 12.03 -14.79
N GLY A 50 -3.49 11.73 -14.19
CA GLY A 50 -2.29 12.56 -14.31
C GLY A 50 -1.82 12.77 -15.75
N ASN A 51 -1.97 11.76 -16.62
CA ASN A 51 -1.64 11.91 -18.05
C ASN A 51 -2.58 12.90 -18.77
N LEU A 52 -3.86 12.96 -18.39
CA LEU A 52 -4.84 13.91 -18.95
C LEU A 52 -4.60 15.32 -18.44
N LEU A 53 -4.12 15.45 -17.20
CA LEU A 53 -3.83 16.74 -16.58
C LEU A 53 -2.52 17.36 -17.07
N ARG A 54 -1.66 16.63 -17.79
CA ARG A 54 -0.32 17.11 -18.20
C ARG A 54 -0.37 18.42 -18.98
N GLU A 55 -1.32 18.58 -19.90
CA GLU A 55 -1.45 19.81 -20.70
C GLU A 55 -1.93 20.98 -19.85
N LEU A 56 -2.82 20.73 -18.88
CA LEU A 56 -3.34 21.75 -17.96
C LEU A 56 -2.31 22.13 -16.89
N ALA A 57 -1.44 21.20 -16.51
CA ALA A 57 -0.41 21.41 -15.49
C ALA A 57 0.61 22.49 -15.91
N GLY A 58 0.84 22.66 -17.21
CA GLY A 58 1.73 23.69 -17.74
C GLY A 58 1.20 25.12 -17.66
N GLN A 59 -0.08 25.30 -17.31
CA GLN A 59 -0.75 26.61 -17.25
C GLN A 59 -1.27 26.86 -15.82
N PRO A 60 -0.55 27.64 -14.99
CA PRO A 60 -0.91 27.91 -13.59
C PRO A 60 -2.35 28.43 -13.41
N GLU A 61 -2.84 29.25 -14.34
CA GLU A 61 -4.20 29.77 -14.31
C GLU A 61 -5.29 28.69 -14.45
N LEU A 62 -4.94 27.53 -15.00
CA LEU A 62 -5.86 26.39 -15.18
C LEU A 62 -5.83 25.40 -14.01
N HIS A 63 -4.91 25.57 -13.05
CA HIS A 63 -4.78 24.65 -11.91
C HIS A 63 -6.07 24.50 -11.10
N ARG A 64 -6.89 25.56 -11.05
CA ARG A 64 -8.21 25.53 -10.39
C ARG A 64 -9.20 24.53 -11.02
N PHE A 65 -9.03 24.22 -12.30
CA PHE A 65 -9.87 23.27 -13.04
C PHE A 65 -9.24 21.87 -13.13
N ALA A 66 -7.97 21.74 -12.76
CA ALA A 66 -7.20 20.52 -12.87
C ALA A 66 -7.22 19.73 -11.55
N LEU A 67 -8.32 19.00 -11.32
CA LEU A 67 -8.50 18.23 -10.07
C LEU A 67 -7.87 16.83 -10.18
N PRO A 68 -7.00 16.44 -9.22
CA PRO A 68 -6.52 15.08 -9.10
C PRO A 68 -7.65 14.11 -8.78
N VAL A 69 -7.76 13.04 -9.57
CA VAL A 69 -8.70 11.94 -9.34
C VAL A 69 -7.92 10.74 -8.81
N ILE A 70 -8.35 10.20 -7.67
CA ILE A 70 -7.83 8.95 -7.14
C ILE A 70 -8.70 7.77 -7.59
N HIS A 71 -8.10 6.58 -7.68
CA HIS A 71 -8.81 5.34 -7.87
C HIS A 71 -8.65 4.43 -6.65
N GLY A 72 -9.75 3.90 -6.12
CA GLY A 72 -9.76 3.04 -4.95
C GLY A 72 -11.11 2.99 -4.26
N PHE A 73 -11.16 3.35 -2.98
CA PHE A 73 -12.37 3.25 -2.17
C PHE A 73 -12.40 4.32 -1.08
N ILE A 74 -13.54 4.98 -0.89
CA ILE A 74 -13.78 5.87 0.24
C ILE A 74 -15.09 5.50 0.89
N VAL A 75 -15.08 5.37 2.21
CA VAL A 75 -16.29 5.28 3.02
C VAL A 75 -16.16 6.15 4.26
N MET A 76 -17.23 6.86 4.58
CA MET A 76 -17.34 7.68 5.78
C MET A 76 -18.59 7.21 6.54
N LYS A 77 -18.44 6.87 7.81
CA LYS A 77 -19.55 6.43 8.66
C LYS A 77 -19.44 7.03 10.05
N PRO A 78 -20.53 7.59 10.59
CA PRO A 78 -20.60 7.87 12.02
C PRO A 78 -20.65 6.53 12.77
N CYS A 79 -19.90 6.43 13.85
CA CYS A 79 -19.82 5.26 14.71
C CYS A 79 -20.00 5.67 16.16
N ARG A 80 -20.49 4.74 16.98
CA ARG A 80 -20.71 4.95 18.41
C ARG A 80 -20.05 3.85 19.22
N ILE A 81 -19.13 4.22 20.11
CA ILE A 81 -18.49 3.31 21.06
C ILE A 81 -18.63 3.91 22.46
N ASN A 82 -19.11 3.13 23.44
CA ASN A 82 -19.25 3.54 24.83
C ASN A 82 -20.00 4.89 25.00
N GLY A 83 -21.04 5.12 24.20
CA GLY A 83 -21.82 6.36 24.23
C GLY A 83 -21.21 7.55 23.48
N LYS A 84 -19.95 7.46 23.05
CA LYS A 84 -19.24 8.49 22.29
C LYS A 84 -19.45 8.31 20.80
N ILE A 85 -19.82 9.37 20.10
CA ILE A 85 -20.02 9.38 18.65
C ILE A 85 -18.75 9.96 18.00
N PHE A 86 -18.23 9.26 17.00
CA PHE A 86 -17.07 9.71 16.22
C PHE A 86 -17.31 9.39 14.74
N GLU A 87 -16.62 10.09 13.85
CA GLU A 87 -16.63 9.77 12.42
C GLU A 87 -15.47 8.84 12.12
N TRP A 88 -15.79 7.71 11.49
CA TRP A 88 -14.83 6.76 10.99
C TRP A 88 -14.78 6.85 9.47
N ILE A 89 -13.59 7.13 8.95
CA ILE A 89 -13.36 7.28 7.52
C ILE A 89 -12.30 6.28 7.11
N LEU A 90 -12.55 5.54 6.04
CA LEU A 90 -11.60 4.63 5.44
C LEU A 90 -11.37 5.03 3.99
N ILE A 91 -10.12 5.40 3.68
CA ILE A 91 -9.68 5.77 2.35
C ILE A 91 -8.69 4.72 1.88
N SER A 92 -8.88 4.17 0.69
CA SER A 92 -7.91 3.31 0.02
C SER A 92 -7.57 3.90 -1.33
N ARG A 93 -6.29 4.14 -1.57
CA ARG A 93 -5.73 4.73 -2.78
C ARG A 93 -4.89 3.71 -3.50
N ARG A 94 -5.20 3.44 -4.76
CA ARG A 94 -4.41 2.52 -5.60
C ARG A 94 -3.40 3.31 -6.41
N SER A 95 -2.16 2.85 -6.40
CA SER A 95 -1.09 3.43 -7.20
C SER A 95 -1.32 3.23 -8.70
N CYS A 96 -0.97 4.25 -9.47
CA CYS A 96 -0.98 4.29 -10.92
C CYS A 96 0.35 3.79 -11.50
N PHE A 97 1.42 3.78 -10.70
CA PHE A 97 2.71 3.24 -11.10
C PHE A 97 2.65 1.73 -11.20
N ARG A 98 3.27 1.20 -12.26
CA ARG A 98 3.26 -0.24 -12.59
C ARG A 98 1.85 -0.84 -12.47
N ALA A 99 0.83 -0.10 -12.93
CA ALA A 99 -0.54 -0.55 -12.95
C ALA A 99 -0.74 -1.60 -14.06
N GLY A 100 -1.54 -2.62 -13.76
CA GLY A 100 -1.97 -3.58 -14.76
C GLY A 100 -2.72 -4.75 -14.15
N VAL A 101 -3.14 -5.68 -15.00
CA VAL A 101 -3.95 -6.82 -14.56
C VAL A 101 -3.10 -7.79 -13.72
N ARG A 102 -3.75 -8.40 -12.71
CA ARG A 102 -3.13 -9.23 -11.68
C ARG A 102 -2.10 -10.23 -12.20
N TYR A 103 -2.38 -10.94 -13.30
CA TYR A 103 -1.47 -11.97 -13.82
C TYR A 103 -0.38 -11.46 -14.78
N TYR A 104 -0.52 -10.24 -15.31
CA TYR A 104 0.48 -9.68 -16.23
C TYR A 104 1.46 -8.77 -15.52
N VAL A 105 1.04 -8.12 -14.43
CA VAL A 105 1.86 -7.13 -13.74
C VAL A 105 2.06 -7.53 -12.28
N ARG A 106 3.27 -7.99 -12.00
CA ARG A 106 3.76 -8.50 -10.71
C ARG A 106 5.17 -7.99 -10.44
N GLY A 107 5.57 -8.06 -9.17
CA GLY A 107 6.89 -7.63 -8.76
C GLY A 107 7.10 -6.13 -8.89
N ILE A 108 8.36 -5.73 -9.01
CA ILE A 108 8.80 -4.34 -9.16
C ILE A 108 9.24 -4.02 -10.60
N ASP A 109 9.31 -2.73 -10.93
CA ASP A 109 9.98 -2.21 -12.12
C ASP A 109 11.45 -1.82 -11.83
N SER A 110 12.13 -1.19 -12.80
CA SER A 110 13.51 -0.71 -12.65
C SER A 110 13.64 0.38 -11.59
N GLU A 111 12.57 1.12 -11.32
CA GLU A 111 12.54 2.24 -10.37
C GLU A 111 12.14 1.79 -8.96
N GLY A 112 11.86 0.49 -8.75
CA GLY A 112 11.47 -0.06 -7.45
C GLY A 112 9.98 0.11 -7.12
N HIS A 113 9.14 0.51 -8.06
CA HIS A 113 7.69 0.59 -7.84
C HIS A 113 7.07 -0.80 -7.86
N ALA A 114 6.47 -1.19 -6.74
CA ALA A 114 5.76 -2.46 -6.64
C ALA A 114 4.42 -2.40 -7.39
N ALA A 115 4.13 -3.45 -8.16
CA ALA A 115 2.85 -3.61 -8.83
C ALA A 115 1.70 -3.69 -7.83
N ASN A 116 0.53 -3.18 -8.22
CA ASN A 116 -0.70 -3.19 -7.41
C ASN A 116 -0.50 -2.62 -5.99
N PHE A 117 0.33 -1.59 -5.86
CA PHE A 117 0.51 -0.89 -4.60
C PHE A 117 -0.77 -0.16 -4.20
N VAL A 118 -1.21 -0.35 -2.97
CA VAL A 118 -2.39 0.28 -2.37
C VAL A 118 -2.02 0.81 -1.01
N GLU A 119 -2.47 2.01 -0.73
CA GLU A 119 -2.37 2.63 0.59
C GLU A 119 -3.77 2.77 1.17
N THR A 120 -3.99 2.16 2.34
CA THR A 120 -5.25 2.23 3.06
C THR A 120 -5.04 3.01 4.34
N GLU A 121 -5.82 4.07 4.51
CA GLU A 121 -5.79 4.97 5.65
C GLU A 121 -7.13 4.94 6.38
N GLN A 122 -7.05 4.70 7.67
CA GLN A 122 -8.14 4.79 8.61
C GLN A 122 -8.03 6.09 9.38
N ILE A 123 -9.05 6.93 9.29
CA ILE A 123 -9.15 8.22 9.97
C ILE A 123 -10.28 8.15 10.98
N VAL A 124 -10.02 8.68 12.17
CA VAL A 124 -11.02 8.86 13.23
C VAL A 124 -11.07 10.34 13.59
N LEU A 125 -12.26 10.93 13.50
CA LEU A 125 -12.52 12.29 13.91
C LEU A 125 -13.43 12.28 15.15
N TYR A 126 -12.94 12.86 16.25
CA TYR A 126 -13.67 12.88 17.51
C TYR A 126 -13.39 14.19 18.26
N GLU A 127 -14.44 14.97 18.55
CA GLU A 127 -14.35 16.22 19.34
C GLU A 127 -13.24 17.19 18.87
N GLY A 128 -13.05 17.32 17.55
CA GLY A 128 -12.00 18.16 16.94
C GLY A 128 -10.61 17.52 16.86
N ALA A 129 -10.38 16.41 17.57
CA ALA A 129 -9.18 15.60 17.42
C ALA A 129 -9.26 14.74 16.14
N LYS A 130 -8.11 14.58 15.48
CA LYS A 130 -7.96 13.76 14.27
C LYS A 130 -6.87 12.73 14.51
N ALA A 131 -7.18 11.46 14.25
CA ALA A 131 -6.21 10.38 14.23
C ALA A 131 -6.19 9.73 12.85
N SER A 132 -5.01 9.40 12.35
CA SER A 132 -4.81 8.71 11.07
C SER A 132 -3.88 7.53 11.26
N PHE A 133 -4.25 6.39 10.67
CA PHE A 133 -3.47 5.17 10.66
C PHE A 133 -3.38 4.64 9.24
N VAL A 134 -2.15 4.46 8.74
CA VAL A 134 -1.88 4.08 7.35
C VAL A 134 -1.29 2.68 7.30
N GLN A 135 -1.81 1.87 6.38
CA GLN A 135 -1.30 0.55 6.02
C GLN A 135 -1.04 0.50 4.53
N THR A 136 0.03 -0.19 4.13
CA THR A 136 0.38 -0.36 2.72
C THR A 136 0.26 -1.83 2.31
N ARG A 137 -0.08 -2.05 1.06
CA ARG A 137 -0.14 -3.38 0.44
C ARG A 137 0.47 -3.33 -0.94
N GLY A 138 1.28 -4.32 -1.32
CA GLY A 138 1.86 -4.38 -2.65
C GLY A 138 2.21 -5.79 -3.11
N SER A 139 2.67 -5.90 -4.35
CA SER A 139 3.33 -7.11 -4.85
C SER A 139 4.72 -7.27 -4.21
N MET A 140 5.19 -8.50 -4.06
CA MET A 140 6.51 -8.76 -3.46
C MET A 140 7.62 -8.00 -4.21
N PRO A 141 8.56 -7.35 -3.50
CA PRO A 141 9.41 -6.30 -4.08
C PRO A 141 10.64 -6.86 -4.82
N PHE A 142 10.42 -7.72 -5.81
CA PHE A 142 11.47 -8.27 -6.68
C PHE A 142 10.92 -8.64 -8.06
N TYR A 143 11.79 -8.91 -9.03
CA TYR A 143 11.37 -9.25 -10.40
C TYR A 143 10.78 -10.67 -10.51
N TRP A 144 9.46 -10.78 -10.54
CA TRP A 144 8.77 -12.05 -10.80
C TRP A 144 7.54 -11.85 -11.67
N SER A 145 7.09 -12.93 -12.30
CA SER A 145 5.92 -12.95 -13.16
C SER A 145 5.08 -14.21 -12.92
N GLN A 146 3.80 -14.11 -13.21
CA GLN A 146 2.87 -15.24 -13.09
C GLN A 146 1.88 -15.19 -14.24
N ARG A 147 2.41 -15.43 -15.45
CA ARG A 147 1.62 -15.32 -16.68
C ARG A 147 0.48 -16.35 -16.69
N PRO A 148 -0.72 -15.94 -17.13
CA PRO A 148 -1.86 -16.84 -17.19
C PRO A 148 -1.56 -17.99 -18.16
N ASN A 149 -1.98 -19.20 -17.78
CA ASN A 149 -1.95 -20.39 -18.63
C ASN A 149 -3.26 -21.17 -18.43
N LEU A 150 -3.43 -22.31 -19.11
CA LEU A 150 -4.63 -23.15 -18.99
C LEU A 150 -4.83 -23.76 -17.58
N LYS A 151 -3.88 -23.59 -16.65
CA LYS A 151 -3.99 -24.09 -15.28
C LYS A 151 -4.69 -23.06 -14.41
N TYR A 152 -5.52 -23.55 -13.48
CA TYR A 152 -6.21 -22.72 -12.49
C TYR A 152 -5.26 -21.79 -11.69
N LYS A 153 -4.07 -22.30 -11.34
CA LYS A 153 -3.03 -21.53 -10.65
C LYS A 153 -1.69 -21.62 -11.41
N PRO A 154 -1.37 -20.66 -12.28
CA PRO A 154 -0.07 -20.62 -12.95
C PRO A 154 1.07 -20.52 -11.92
N LYS A 155 2.17 -21.24 -12.17
CA LYS A 155 3.32 -21.20 -11.27
C LYS A 155 4.04 -19.85 -11.40
N PRO A 156 4.42 -19.20 -10.28
CA PRO A 156 5.22 -17.99 -10.34
C PRO A 156 6.63 -18.32 -10.88
N VAL A 157 7.17 -17.41 -11.69
CA VAL A 157 8.50 -17.49 -12.27
C VAL A 157 9.28 -16.26 -11.86
N ILE A 158 10.36 -16.49 -11.12
CA ILE A 158 11.31 -15.45 -10.71
C ILE A 158 12.28 -15.23 -11.88
N SER A 159 12.53 -13.96 -12.20
CA SER A 159 13.53 -13.64 -13.23
C SER A 159 14.90 -14.15 -12.80
N LYS A 160 15.76 -14.56 -13.72
CA LYS A 160 17.15 -14.96 -13.39
C LYS A 160 18.18 -13.95 -13.90
N THR A 161 17.76 -13.05 -14.78
CA THR A 161 18.63 -12.11 -15.48
C THR A 161 18.65 -10.73 -14.84
N MET A 162 17.68 -10.43 -13.98
CA MET A 162 17.51 -9.10 -13.37
C MET A 162 18.20 -9.04 -12.01
N ASN A 163 18.70 -7.85 -11.65
CA ASN A 163 19.29 -7.63 -10.34
C ASN A 163 18.19 -7.39 -9.29
N HIS A 164 17.76 -8.46 -8.61
CA HIS A 164 16.71 -8.38 -7.59
C HIS A 164 17.09 -7.51 -6.39
N MET A 165 18.37 -7.49 -6.00
CA MET A 165 18.82 -6.77 -4.81
C MET A 165 18.72 -5.25 -4.99
N ASP A 166 19.16 -4.73 -6.15
CA ASP A 166 19.08 -3.30 -6.45
C ASP A 166 17.63 -2.80 -6.41
N GLY A 167 16.73 -3.47 -7.12
CA GLY A 167 15.31 -3.09 -7.13
C GLY A 167 14.64 -3.26 -5.75
N PHE A 168 15.02 -4.27 -4.98
CA PHE A 168 14.50 -4.49 -3.63
C PHE A 168 14.98 -3.38 -2.68
N GLN A 169 16.25 -2.99 -2.73
CA GLN A 169 16.81 -1.88 -1.94
C GLN A 169 16.10 -0.58 -2.26
N ARG A 170 16.03 -0.19 -3.55
CA ARG A 170 15.31 1.03 -3.98
C ARG A 170 13.87 1.07 -3.50
N HIS A 171 13.18 -0.07 -3.55
CA HIS A 171 11.82 -0.18 -3.03
C HIS A 171 11.77 0.17 -1.53
N PHE A 172 12.58 -0.50 -0.71
CA PHE A 172 12.57 -0.26 0.73
C PHE A 172 13.10 1.12 1.13
N ASP A 173 14.09 1.66 0.43
CA ASP A 173 14.57 3.03 0.64
C ASP A 173 13.45 4.04 0.40
N SER A 174 12.70 3.89 -0.70
CA SER A 174 11.54 4.74 -0.98
C SER A 174 10.43 4.58 0.08
N GLN A 175 10.21 3.36 0.57
CA GLN A 175 9.22 3.06 1.58
C GLN A 175 9.60 3.65 2.96
N LEU A 176 10.86 3.51 3.37
CA LEU A 176 11.40 4.06 4.61
C LEU A 176 11.39 5.59 4.58
N LEU A 177 11.72 6.20 3.44
CA LEU A 177 11.65 7.66 3.28
C LEU A 177 10.23 8.19 3.46
N ILE A 178 9.24 7.50 2.90
CA ILE A 178 7.85 7.98 2.85
C ILE A 178 7.07 7.66 4.13
N TYR A 179 7.30 6.48 4.72
CA TYR A 179 6.49 5.94 5.83
C TYR A 179 7.27 5.81 7.13
N GLY A 180 8.59 5.96 7.10
CA GLY A 180 9.46 5.68 8.23
C GLY A 180 9.57 4.18 8.49
N LYS A 181 9.73 3.81 9.77
CA LYS A 181 9.87 2.42 10.20
C LYS A 181 8.68 1.56 9.78
N GLN A 182 8.99 0.46 9.08
CA GLN A 182 7.99 -0.48 8.58
C GLN A 182 8.11 -1.85 9.24
N THR A 183 6.96 -2.47 9.46
CA THR A 183 6.83 -3.89 9.79
C THR A 183 6.26 -4.60 8.57
N VAL A 184 7.06 -5.49 7.99
CA VAL A 184 6.67 -6.22 6.78
C VAL A 184 6.03 -7.56 7.13
N LEU A 185 4.82 -7.79 6.65
CA LEU A 185 4.09 -9.04 6.84
C LEU A 185 3.99 -9.81 5.51
N ASN A 186 4.56 -11.01 5.51
CA ASN A 186 4.50 -11.95 4.39
C ASN A 186 3.56 -13.11 4.72
N LEU A 187 2.49 -13.27 3.93
CA LEU A 187 1.49 -14.34 4.09
C LEU A 187 1.53 -15.37 2.94
N VAL A 188 2.64 -15.45 2.21
CA VAL A 188 2.82 -16.42 1.13
C VAL A 188 2.83 -17.85 1.68
N ASN A 189 2.22 -18.79 0.95
CA ASN A 189 2.19 -20.18 1.38
C ASN A 189 3.60 -20.78 1.36
N GLN A 190 4.01 -21.34 2.50
CA GLN A 190 5.30 -22.04 2.66
C GLN A 190 5.34 -23.40 1.94
N LYS A 191 4.20 -23.84 1.38
CA LYS A 191 4.07 -25.12 0.66
C LYS A 191 3.58 -24.87 -0.78
N GLY A 192 4.00 -25.75 -1.68
CA GLY A 192 3.55 -25.76 -3.08
C GLY A 192 4.30 -24.77 -3.97
N SER A 193 3.61 -24.26 -4.99
CA SER A 193 4.21 -23.45 -6.07
C SER A 193 4.73 -22.07 -5.62
N GLU A 194 4.35 -21.62 -4.43
CA GLU A 194 4.68 -20.30 -3.92
C GLU A 194 5.94 -20.28 -3.05
N LYS A 195 6.41 -21.46 -2.60
CA LYS A 195 7.60 -21.61 -1.76
C LYS A 195 8.84 -20.89 -2.30
N PRO A 196 9.15 -20.93 -3.62
CA PRO A 196 10.32 -20.22 -4.14
C PRO A 196 10.26 -18.70 -3.94
N LEU A 197 9.06 -18.11 -3.93
CA LEU A 197 8.90 -16.67 -3.70
C LEU A 197 9.22 -16.30 -2.26
N GLU A 198 8.82 -17.14 -1.31
CA GLU A 198 9.08 -16.94 0.12
C GLU A 198 10.58 -17.08 0.41
N GLU A 199 11.23 -18.12 -0.16
CA GLU A 199 12.67 -18.35 0.01
C GLU A 199 13.50 -17.17 -0.51
N GLU A 200 13.19 -16.65 -1.70
CA GLU A 200 13.90 -15.48 -2.25
C GLU A 200 13.64 -14.23 -1.40
N PHE A 201 12.40 -14.00 -0.96
CA PHE A 201 12.10 -12.86 -0.09
C PHE A 201 12.83 -12.94 1.26
N ALA A 202 12.91 -14.13 1.86
CA ALA A 202 13.64 -14.37 3.09
C ALA A 202 15.15 -14.14 2.92
N LYS A 203 15.70 -14.55 1.76
CA LYS A 203 17.10 -14.32 1.41
C LYS A 203 17.43 -12.82 1.27
N MET A 204 16.61 -12.07 0.53
CA MET A 204 16.82 -10.63 0.31
C MET A 204 16.63 -9.81 1.59
N SER A 205 15.60 -10.12 2.37
CA SER A 205 15.35 -9.45 3.66
C SER A 205 16.50 -9.67 4.64
N SER A 206 17.06 -10.89 4.70
CA SER A 206 18.23 -11.17 5.52
C SER A 206 19.45 -10.36 5.05
N ALA A 207 19.66 -10.24 3.73
CA ALA A 207 20.81 -9.51 3.18
C ALA A 207 20.80 -8.00 3.53
N ILE A 208 19.62 -7.37 3.60
CA ILE A 208 19.50 -5.95 3.95
C ILE A 208 19.60 -5.72 5.46
N ALA A 209 19.06 -6.63 6.28
CA ALA A 209 19.20 -6.54 7.73
C ALA A 209 20.67 -6.54 8.19
N PHE A 210 21.58 -7.19 7.45
CA PHE A 210 23.02 -7.13 7.74
C PHE A 210 23.68 -5.79 7.36
N HIS A 211 23.08 -4.99 6.48
CA HIS A 211 23.64 -3.70 6.05
C HIS A 211 23.23 -2.55 6.97
N GLU A 212 22.08 -2.65 7.64
CA GLU A 212 21.56 -1.65 8.60
C GLU A 212 22.15 -1.76 10.03
N MET A 213 23.09 -2.68 10.28
CA MET A 213 23.74 -2.85 11.58
C MET A 213 24.84 -1.79 11.83
N SER A 214 24.55 -0.54 11.48
CA SER A 214 25.19 0.68 11.99
C SER A 214 24.09 1.57 12.61
N PRO A 215 24.35 2.25 13.75
CA PRO A 215 23.30 2.48 14.74
C PRO A 215 22.46 3.73 14.43
N SER A 216 21.30 3.58 13.75
CA SER A 216 20.20 4.55 13.89
C SER A 216 18.80 4.14 13.37
N THR A 217 18.60 3.02 12.67
CA THR A 217 17.28 2.73 12.07
C THR A 217 16.96 1.23 12.08
N ASP A 218 16.17 0.81 13.09
CA ASP A 218 15.73 -0.58 13.25
C ASP A 218 14.49 -0.86 12.38
N CYS A 219 14.66 -1.53 11.24
CA CYS A 219 13.57 -2.17 10.51
C CYS A 219 13.36 -3.60 11.05
N GLN A 220 12.27 -3.85 11.80
CA GLN A 220 12.00 -5.17 12.36
C GLN A 220 11.13 -6.01 11.42
N ILE A 221 11.77 -6.95 10.72
CA ILE A 221 11.10 -7.96 9.90
C ILE A 221 10.78 -9.16 10.80
N SER A 222 9.53 -9.30 11.23
CA SER A 222 9.11 -10.42 12.09
C SER A 222 8.66 -11.63 11.25
N ARG A 223 9.27 -12.80 11.52
CA ARG A 223 8.85 -14.11 11.00
C ARG A 223 7.79 -14.70 11.93
N PHE A 224 6.63 -15.07 11.41
CA PHE A 224 5.64 -15.84 12.19
C PHE A 224 5.60 -17.31 11.73
N PRO A 225 5.73 -18.29 12.65
CA PRO A 225 5.55 -19.69 12.31
C PRO A 225 4.09 -20.00 12.00
N SER A 226 3.84 -20.87 11.02
CA SER A 226 2.49 -21.24 10.58
C SER A 226 1.65 -21.82 11.72
N CYS A 227 0.42 -21.35 11.89
CA CYS A 227 -0.57 -21.96 12.77
C CYS A 227 -0.79 -23.43 12.39
N ARG A 228 -0.41 -24.37 13.25
CA ARG A 228 -0.80 -25.77 13.13
C ARG A 228 -2.21 -25.94 13.70
N GLY A 229 -3.12 -26.46 12.89
CA GLY A 229 -4.41 -26.99 13.32
C GLY A 229 -4.83 -28.12 12.35
N PRO A 230 -5.43 -29.23 12.86
CA PRO A 230 -5.69 -30.43 12.07
C PRO A 230 -6.94 -30.29 11.18
N SER A 231 -6.97 -31.04 10.08
CA SER A 231 -8.09 -31.24 9.15
C SER A 231 -9.19 -32.16 9.73
N PRO A 232 -10.31 -32.46 9.02
CA PRO A 232 -11.09 -31.68 8.06
C PRO A 232 -12.59 -31.75 8.41
N HIS A 233 -13.26 -30.64 8.72
CA HIS A 233 -14.71 -30.52 8.49
C HIS A 233 -15.07 -29.05 8.26
N MET A 234 -15.97 -28.87 7.31
CA MET A 234 -16.49 -27.61 6.81
C MET A 234 -16.84 -26.60 7.91
N MET A 235 -16.09 -25.49 8.01
CA MET A 235 -16.54 -24.27 8.69
C MET A 235 -16.05 -23.03 7.94
N PHE A 236 -16.99 -22.43 7.22
CA PHE A 236 -17.02 -20.99 6.98
C PHE A 236 -17.22 -20.28 8.33
N PHE A 237 -16.70 -19.06 8.44
CA PHE A 237 -16.71 -18.13 9.59
C PHE A 237 -15.56 -18.26 10.60
N SER A 238 -14.59 -17.35 10.50
CA SER A 238 -14.59 -16.08 11.25
C SER A 238 -13.16 -15.61 11.50
N LEU A 239 -12.73 -14.60 10.75
CA LEU A 239 -11.64 -13.69 11.14
C LEU A 239 -12.12 -12.88 12.36
N SER A 240 -12.07 -13.44 13.57
CA SER A 240 -12.39 -12.67 14.77
C SER A 240 -11.59 -13.12 15.98
N SER A 241 -11.31 -12.17 16.86
CA SER A 241 -10.69 -12.32 18.20
C SER A 241 -9.16 -12.21 18.24
N CYS A 242 -8.40 -13.18 17.73
CA CYS A 242 -6.94 -13.19 17.94
C CYS A 242 -6.22 -12.10 17.12
N TRP A 243 -6.74 -11.81 15.93
CA TRP A 243 -6.18 -10.82 15.00
C TRP A 243 -6.39 -9.36 15.47
N ILE A 244 -7.59 -9.07 16.00
CA ILE A 244 -7.91 -7.76 16.58
C ILE A 244 -7.08 -7.52 17.83
N SER A 245 -6.91 -8.54 18.68
CA SER A 245 -6.08 -8.45 19.89
C SER A 245 -4.61 -8.15 19.58
N TRP A 246 -4.03 -8.77 18.53
CA TRP A 246 -2.64 -8.52 18.14
C TRP A 246 -2.43 -7.15 17.47
N VAL A 247 -3.37 -6.71 16.62
CA VAL A 247 -3.35 -5.34 16.05
C VAL A 247 -3.44 -4.29 17.17
N ILE A 248 -4.30 -4.50 18.17
CA ILE A 248 -4.37 -3.62 19.36
C ILE A 248 -3.05 -3.65 20.16
N HIS A 249 -2.40 -4.81 20.27
CA HIS A 249 -1.15 -4.95 21.02
C HIS A 249 0.06 -4.31 20.30
N THR A 250 0.09 -4.32 18.96
CA THR A 250 1.10 -3.60 18.16
C THR A 250 0.82 -2.10 18.08
N LEU A 251 -0.46 -1.67 18.14
CA LEU A 251 -0.87 -0.27 18.26
C LEU A 251 -0.37 0.40 19.57
N SER A 252 -0.19 -0.37 20.65
CA SER A 252 0.33 0.13 21.94
C SER A 252 1.82 0.55 21.89
N LEU A 253 2.60 0.01 20.95
CA LEU A 253 4.06 0.20 20.93
C LEU A 253 4.56 1.40 20.12
N GLY A 254 3.68 2.13 19.43
CA GLY A 254 3.99 3.40 18.78
C GLY A 254 4.93 3.29 17.57
N LYS A 255 4.49 3.84 16.43
CA LYS A 255 5.30 4.11 15.22
C LYS A 255 5.82 2.90 14.44
N SER A 256 4.99 1.89 14.17
CA SER A 256 5.30 0.91 13.12
C SER A 256 4.15 0.84 12.13
N GLN A 257 4.40 1.28 10.89
CA GLN A 257 3.42 1.07 9.81
C GLN A 257 3.53 -0.36 9.28
N ILE A 258 2.40 -0.97 8.96
CA ILE A 258 2.34 -2.37 8.52
C ILE A 258 2.26 -2.40 6.99
N CYS A 259 3.25 -3.05 6.37
CA CYS A 259 3.27 -3.32 4.94
C CYS A 259 2.93 -4.79 4.68
N PHE A 260 1.88 -5.03 3.91
CA PHE A 260 1.45 -6.38 3.52
C PHE A 260 1.91 -6.71 2.11
N PHE A 261 2.60 -7.85 1.95
CA PHE A 261 2.81 -8.43 0.64
C PHE A 261 1.84 -9.56 0.39
N SER A 262 1.14 -9.50 -0.74
CA SER A 262 0.20 -10.55 -1.16
C SER A 262 0.43 -10.95 -2.62
N GLN A 263 0.15 -12.21 -2.94
CA GLN A 263 -0.08 -12.63 -4.32
C GLN A 263 -1.40 -12.08 -4.85
#